data_AF-S7MV48-F1
#
_entry.id   AF-S7MV48-F1
#
_cell.length_a   1.000
_cell.length_b   1.000
_cell.length_c   1.000
_cell.angle_alpha   90.00
_cell.angle_beta   90.00
_cell.angle_gamma   90.00
#
_symmetry.space_group_name_H-M   'P 1'
#
loop_
_entity.id
_entity.type
_entity.pdbx_description
1 polymer ?
#
loop_
_entity_poly.entity_id
_entity_poly.type
_entity_poly.pdbx_seq_one_letter_code
_entity_poly.pdbx_strand_id
1 'polypeptide(L)'
;MARTLTTQLWLLLVWRAEVWAARPRTELLNVCMDAKHHKEKPSPEDKLHEQCSPWKKNACCSVNTSQEAHKDVSYLYRFNWDHCGPMKPACKRHFIQDTCLYECSPNLGPWIQEVNQSWRRERILDVPLCKEDCESWWEDCRTSYTCKGNWHKGWNWTAGSNECPVKAACHRFDFYFPTPAALCNEIWSHSYKVSNYSRGSGRCIQMWFDPAQGNPNEEGQKDMAWKLMPPLLLLAWFSASVCSARDRTDLLNVCMDAKHHKTKPGPEDKLHGQCTPWRKNACCSVSTSQELHKDTSLLYNFNWDHCGKMEPACKRHFIQDTCLYECSPNLGPWIQQVNDSWRRERFRNVPLCKEDCESWWEDCRTSYTCKSDWHKGWNWTSGSNKCPAEAVCRTFESYFPTPAALCEGLWSHSYQVSQYSRGSGRCIQMWFEPAQGNPNEEVARFYALAMTSRAMLHGIGPLLLSLALMLPLWLLD
;
A
#
# COMPACT_ATOMS: atom_id res chain seq x y z
N MET A 1 -46.62 -16.67 13.17
CA MET A 1 -45.26 -16.85 13.73
C MET A 1 -44.70 -18.19 13.25
N ALA A 2 -44.00 -18.23 12.09
CA ALA A 2 -43.17 -19.36 11.62
C ALA A 2 -42.63 -19.16 10.17
N ARG A 3 -42.37 -17.91 9.72
CA ARG A 3 -41.80 -17.66 8.37
C ARG A 3 -40.69 -16.61 8.29
N THR A 4 -40.31 -16.01 9.41
CA THR A 4 -39.29 -14.94 9.46
C THR A 4 -37.96 -15.38 10.08
N LEU A 5 -37.82 -16.65 10.48
CA LEU A 5 -36.64 -17.18 11.18
C LEU A 5 -35.67 -17.98 10.30
N THR A 6 -35.96 -18.16 9.01
CA THR A 6 -35.10 -18.94 8.09
C THR A 6 -34.25 -18.08 7.16
N THR A 7 -34.51 -16.78 7.03
CA THR A 7 -33.69 -15.85 6.22
C THR A 7 -32.55 -15.18 6.99
N GLN A 8 -32.61 -15.12 8.33
CA GLN A 8 -31.52 -14.57 9.14
C GLN A 8 -30.34 -15.54 9.34
N LEU A 9 -30.56 -16.86 9.19
CA LEU A 9 -29.49 -17.85 9.36
C LEU A 9 -28.60 -17.98 8.11
N TRP A 10 -29.12 -17.64 6.92
CA TRP A 10 -28.34 -17.63 5.67
C TRP A 10 -27.47 -16.39 5.49
N LEU A 11 -27.84 -15.26 6.13
CA LEU A 11 -27.04 -14.03 6.11
C LEU A 11 -25.83 -14.10 7.07
N LEU A 12 -25.88 -14.95 8.09
CA LEU A 12 -24.77 -15.13 9.05
C LEU A 12 -23.68 -16.11 8.57
N LEU A 13 -23.97 -16.97 7.59
CA LEU A 13 -23.01 -17.95 7.07
C LEU A 13 -22.16 -17.42 5.89
N VAL A 14 -22.53 -16.28 5.31
CA VAL A 14 -21.71 -15.61 4.27
C VAL A 14 -20.69 -14.63 4.89
N TRP A 15 -20.73 -14.42 6.20
CA TRP A 15 -19.81 -13.55 6.96
C TRP A 15 -18.60 -14.29 7.55
N ARG A 16 -18.09 -15.32 6.85
CA ARG A 16 -16.75 -15.89 7.08
C ARG A 16 -16.04 -16.19 5.77
N ALA A 17 -16.02 -15.23 4.86
CA ALA A 17 -14.97 -15.14 3.87
C ALA A 17 -14.10 -13.94 4.25
N GLU A 18 -12.97 -14.20 4.88
CA GLU A 18 -11.88 -13.24 4.98
C GLU A 18 -11.50 -12.81 3.57
N VAL A 19 -12.04 -11.68 3.11
CA VAL A 19 -11.56 -11.02 1.90
C VAL A 19 -10.24 -10.36 2.30
N TRP A 20 -9.14 -11.06 2.05
CA TRP A 20 -7.81 -10.48 2.07
C TRP A 20 -7.75 -9.40 0.99
N ALA A 21 -7.97 -8.15 1.38
CA ALA A 21 -7.72 -7.01 0.50
C ALA A 21 -6.20 -6.87 0.35
N ALA A 22 -5.69 -7.30 -0.81
CA ALA A 22 -4.28 -7.12 -1.17
C ALA A 22 -3.91 -5.62 -1.13
N ARG A 23 -2.79 -5.30 -0.47
CA ARG A 23 -2.24 -3.94 -0.46
C ARG A 23 -1.89 -3.51 -1.89
N PRO A 24 -2.32 -2.31 -2.35
CA PRO A 24 -1.92 -1.82 -3.66
C PRO A 24 -0.42 -1.53 -3.69
N ARG A 25 0.30 -2.18 -4.61
CA ARG A 25 1.73 -2.00 -4.84
C ARG A 25 1.97 -0.65 -5.53
N THR A 26 2.77 0.22 -4.90
CA THR A 26 3.10 1.57 -5.42
C THR A 26 4.18 1.54 -6.50
N GLU A 27 5.00 0.50 -6.54
CA GLU A 27 6.07 0.30 -7.53
C GLU A 27 5.70 -0.85 -8.47
N LEU A 28 5.15 -0.52 -9.63
CA LEU A 28 4.72 -1.48 -10.65
C LEU A 28 5.74 -1.68 -11.77
N LEU A 29 6.72 -0.79 -11.91
CA LEU A 29 7.69 -0.80 -13.00
C LEU A 29 9.06 -1.29 -12.51
N ASN A 30 9.71 -2.15 -13.29
CA ASN A 30 11.06 -2.64 -13.01
C ASN A 30 11.23 -3.23 -11.59
N VAL A 31 10.40 -4.22 -11.24
CA VAL A 31 10.37 -4.83 -9.91
C VAL A 31 10.39 -6.34 -9.98
N CYS A 32 10.89 -6.98 -8.92
CA CYS A 32 10.79 -8.42 -8.71
C CYS A 32 9.70 -8.73 -7.68
N MET A 33 9.01 -9.86 -7.86
CA MET A 33 8.08 -10.38 -6.86
C MET A 33 8.85 -11.10 -5.75
N ASP A 34 8.33 -11.08 -4.52
CA ASP A 34 8.85 -11.88 -3.42
C ASP A 34 8.33 -13.33 -3.51
N ALA A 35 8.93 -14.09 -4.42
CA ALA A 35 8.73 -15.52 -4.56
C ALA A 35 10.02 -16.30 -4.30
N LYS A 36 9.96 -17.62 -4.47
CA LYS A 36 10.94 -18.57 -3.92
C LYS A 36 12.39 -18.32 -4.35
N HIS A 37 12.62 -17.89 -5.60
CA HIS A 37 13.96 -17.79 -6.20
C HIS A 37 14.28 -16.41 -6.79
N HIS A 38 13.39 -15.43 -6.62
CA HIS A 38 13.58 -14.07 -7.10
C HIS A 38 14.63 -13.33 -6.27
N LYS A 39 15.42 -12.49 -6.95
CA LYS A 39 16.19 -11.43 -6.30
C LYS A 39 15.25 -10.35 -5.78
N GLU A 40 15.72 -9.55 -4.83
CA GLU A 40 14.94 -8.42 -4.30
C GLU A 40 14.66 -7.35 -5.37
N LYS A 41 15.63 -7.11 -6.27
CA LYS A 41 15.53 -6.10 -7.33
C LYS A 41 16.14 -6.60 -8.64
N PRO A 42 15.68 -6.09 -9.79
CA PRO A 42 16.27 -6.43 -11.08
C PRO A 42 17.74 -5.99 -11.17
N SER A 43 18.58 -6.81 -11.79
CA SER A 43 19.95 -6.45 -12.13
C SER A 43 20.43 -7.23 -13.37
N PRO A 44 21.49 -6.76 -14.06
CA PRO A 44 22.10 -7.50 -15.17
C PRO A 44 22.64 -8.87 -14.75
N GLU A 45 22.50 -9.86 -15.64
CA GLU A 45 22.93 -11.25 -15.49
C GLU A 45 23.48 -11.78 -16.83
N ASP A 46 24.71 -11.44 -17.20
CA ASP A 46 25.23 -11.69 -18.57
C ASP A 46 25.32 -13.18 -18.98
N LYS A 47 25.20 -14.08 -18.00
CA LYS A 47 25.37 -15.53 -18.16
C LYS A 47 24.07 -16.33 -18.03
N LEU A 48 22.90 -15.70 -18.16
CA LEU A 48 21.64 -16.46 -18.22
C LEU A 48 21.69 -17.52 -19.33
N HIS A 49 21.24 -18.71 -18.98
CA HIS A 49 21.33 -19.92 -19.79
C HIS A 49 20.25 -19.95 -20.89
N GLU A 50 20.66 -20.26 -22.12
CA GLU A 50 19.82 -20.58 -23.28
C GLU A 50 18.53 -19.74 -23.40
N GLN A 51 17.37 -20.33 -23.11
CA GLN A 51 16.04 -19.72 -23.29
C GLN A 51 15.82 -18.50 -22.38
N CYS A 52 16.55 -18.40 -21.27
CA CYS A 52 16.49 -17.25 -20.36
C CYS A 52 17.45 -16.11 -20.78
N SER A 53 18.28 -16.30 -21.82
CA SER A 53 19.19 -15.27 -22.32
C SER A 53 18.54 -13.95 -22.75
N PRO A 54 17.25 -13.87 -23.16
CA PRO A 54 16.63 -12.61 -23.50
C PRO A 54 16.57 -11.59 -22.35
N TRP A 55 16.66 -12.03 -21.09
CA TRP A 55 16.61 -11.16 -19.90
C TRP A 55 17.98 -10.72 -19.37
N LYS A 56 19.10 -11.08 -20.03
CA LYS A 56 20.47 -10.80 -19.52
C LYS A 56 20.72 -9.34 -19.11
N LYS A 57 20.15 -8.38 -19.83
CA LYS A 57 20.35 -6.95 -19.57
C LYS A 57 19.76 -6.50 -18.23
N ASN A 58 18.68 -7.14 -17.79
CA ASN A 58 17.96 -6.79 -16.56
C ASN A 58 17.00 -7.91 -16.16
N ALA A 59 17.35 -8.68 -15.13
CA ALA A 59 16.60 -9.87 -14.71
C ALA A 59 16.39 -9.94 -13.20
N CYS A 60 15.29 -10.59 -12.81
CA CYS A 60 14.97 -10.96 -11.43
C CYS A 60 15.53 -12.33 -11.01
N CYS A 61 15.96 -13.16 -11.94
CA CYS A 61 16.53 -14.47 -11.67
C CYS A 61 18.06 -14.41 -11.58
N SER A 62 18.69 -15.47 -11.07
CA SER A 62 20.14 -15.68 -11.11
C SER A 62 20.54 -16.63 -12.24
N VAL A 63 21.84 -16.67 -12.58
CA VAL A 63 22.40 -17.69 -13.51
C VAL A 63 22.01 -19.11 -13.10
N ASN A 64 22.12 -19.46 -11.81
CA ASN A 64 21.75 -20.79 -11.32
C ASN A 64 20.27 -21.10 -11.59
N THR A 65 19.39 -20.12 -11.35
CA THR A 65 17.96 -20.25 -11.62
C THR A 65 17.70 -20.55 -13.11
N SER A 66 18.40 -19.85 -14.01
CA SER A 66 18.25 -20.09 -15.45
C SER A 66 18.75 -21.47 -15.89
N GLN A 67 19.81 -22.00 -15.28
CA GLN A 67 20.30 -23.35 -15.57
C GLN A 67 19.33 -24.41 -15.06
N GLU A 68 18.81 -24.24 -13.85
CA GLU A 68 17.84 -25.15 -13.24
C GLU A 68 16.48 -25.13 -13.95
N ALA A 69 16.09 -24.02 -14.60
CA ALA A 69 14.88 -23.95 -15.42
C ALA A 69 14.90 -24.94 -16.60
N HIS A 70 16.07 -25.39 -17.04
CA HIS A 70 16.24 -26.30 -18.19
C HIS A 70 16.39 -27.78 -17.78
N LYS A 71 16.36 -28.08 -16.48
CA LYS A 71 16.51 -29.44 -15.94
C LYS A 71 15.16 -30.03 -15.53
N ASP A 72 15.01 -31.34 -15.71
CA ASP A 72 13.89 -32.09 -15.14
C ASP A 72 14.07 -32.27 -13.64
N VAL A 73 12.96 -32.16 -12.89
CA VAL A 73 12.96 -32.32 -11.43
C VAL A 73 14.01 -31.42 -10.78
N SER A 74 14.11 -30.17 -11.28
CA SER A 74 15.17 -29.25 -10.91
C SER A 74 15.09 -28.78 -9.45
N TYR A 75 16.16 -28.14 -8.99
CA TYR A 75 16.22 -27.54 -7.66
C TYR A 75 15.10 -26.53 -7.40
N LEU A 76 14.56 -25.90 -8.46
CA LEU A 76 13.56 -24.84 -8.30
C LEU A 76 12.32 -25.34 -7.55
N TYR A 77 11.68 -26.37 -8.09
CA TYR A 77 10.40 -26.87 -7.59
C TYR A 77 10.32 -28.40 -7.55
N ARG A 78 11.40 -29.11 -7.93
CA ARG A 78 11.41 -30.57 -8.12
C ARG A 78 10.25 -31.04 -9.00
N PHE A 79 9.91 -30.22 -10.00
CA PHE A 79 8.78 -30.48 -10.87
C PHE A 79 9.18 -31.44 -11.99
N ASN A 80 8.42 -32.52 -12.11
CA ASN A 80 8.51 -33.52 -13.14
C ASN A 80 7.59 -33.15 -14.31
N TRP A 81 8.19 -32.74 -15.43
CA TRP A 81 7.48 -32.48 -16.68
C TRP A 81 6.95 -33.79 -17.31
N ASP A 82 7.59 -34.92 -17.03
CA ASP A 82 7.31 -36.23 -17.64
C ASP A 82 6.37 -37.10 -16.79
N HIS A 83 5.47 -36.50 -16.00
CA HIS A 83 4.57 -37.20 -15.08
C HIS A 83 3.56 -38.15 -15.77
N CYS A 84 3.41 -38.05 -17.09
CA CYS A 84 2.63 -38.97 -17.92
C CYS A 84 3.46 -39.58 -19.06
N GLY A 85 4.77 -39.75 -18.83
CA GLY A 85 5.76 -40.16 -19.84
C GLY A 85 6.49 -38.97 -20.45
N PRO A 86 7.48 -39.22 -21.33
CA PRO A 86 8.36 -38.18 -21.86
C PRO A 86 7.59 -37.05 -22.56
N MET A 87 7.73 -35.83 -22.06
CA MET A 87 7.17 -34.63 -22.66
C MET A 87 7.93 -34.31 -23.96
N LYS A 88 7.16 -33.97 -25.00
CA LYS A 88 7.76 -33.63 -26.30
C LYS A 88 8.62 -32.36 -26.15
N PRO A 89 9.81 -32.29 -26.75
CA PRO A 89 10.67 -31.10 -26.66
C PRO A 89 9.98 -29.80 -27.12
N ALA A 90 9.14 -29.89 -28.17
CA ALA A 90 8.37 -28.75 -28.67
C ALA A 90 7.37 -28.20 -27.63
N CYS A 91 6.82 -29.06 -26.77
CA CYS A 91 5.96 -28.66 -25.66
C CYS A 91 6.79 -28.15 -24.48
N LYS A 92 7.84 -28.90 -24.12
CA LYS A 92 8.69 -28.61 -22.95
C LYS A 92 9.37 -27.25 -23.02
N ARG A 93 9.80 -26.81 -24.22
CA ARG A 93 10.40 -25.48 -24.38
C ARG A 93 9.47 -24.36 -23.91
N HIS A 94 8.15 -24.49 -24.05
CA HIS A 94 7.22 -23.46 -23.56
C HIS A 94 7.17 -23.40 -22.04
N PHE A 95 7.25 -24.54 -21.35
CA PHE A 95 7.35 -24.58 -19.89
C PHE A 95 8.68 -24.00 -19.37
N ILE A 96 9.77 -24.22 -20.11
CA ILE A 96 11.07 -23.60 -19.80
C ILE A 96 10.98 -22.09 -20.01
N GLN A 97 10.42 -21.63 -21.14
CA GLN A 97 10.26 -20.22 -21.45
C GLN A 97 9.33 -19.50 -20.46
N ASP A 98 8.24 -20.15 -20.05
CA ASP A 98 7.35 -19.70 -18.98
C ASP A 98 8.10 -19.54 -17.65
N THR A 99 8.95 -20.52 -17.30
CA THR A 99 9.80 -20.43 -16.12
C THR A 99 10.77 -19.25 -16.23
N CYS A 100 11.41 -19.04 -17.40
CA CYS A 100 12.27 -17.88 -17.62
C CYS A 100 11.49 -16.56 -17.48
N LEU A 101 10.29 -16.45 -18.05
CA LEU A 101 9.46 -15.25 -17.90
C LEU A 101 9.12 -15.01 -16.43
N TYR A 102 8.61 -16.02 -15.72
CA TYR A 102 8.18 -15.92 -14.33
C TYR A 102 9.34 -15.56 -13.40
N GLU A 103 10.48 -16.24 -13.51
CA GLU A 103 11.62 -16.05 -12.61
C GLU A 103 12.45 -14.81 -12.97
N CYS A 104 12.57 -14.47 -14.26
CA CYS A 104 13.51 -13.45 -14.72
C CYS A 104 12.87 -12.10 -15.06
N SER A 105 11.59 -12.04 -15.42
CA SER A 105 11.03 -10.80 -15.95
C SER A 105 10.84 -9.71 -14.89
N PRO A 106 11.47 -8.53 -15.05
CA PRO A 106 11.21 -7.37 -14.19
C PRO A 106 9.93 -6.61 -14.59
N ASN A 107 9.21 -7.11 -15.61
CA ASN A 107 8.10 -6.43 -16.25
C ASN A 107 6.71 -6.93 -15.81
N LEU A 108 6.66 -7.82 -14.81
CA LEU A 108 5.42 -8.43 -14.33
C LEU A 108 4.75 -7.65 -13.20
N GLY A 109 5.35 -6.55 -12.74
CA GLY A 109 4.91 -5.74 -11.61
C GLY A 109 3.41 -5.41 -11.54
N PRO A 110 2.74 -5.00 -12.64
CA PRO A 110 1.30 -4.69 -12.64
C PRO A 110 0.38 -5.84 -12.22
N TRP A 111 0.88 -7.08 -12.24
CA TRP A 111 0.12 -8.29 -11.97
C TRP A 111 0.58 -9.04 -10.72
N ILE A 112 1.54 -8.48 -9.98
CA ILE A 112 1.99 -9.08 -8.72
C ILE A 112 0.92 -8.87 -7.65
N GLN A 113 0.53 -9.95 -6.98
CA GLN A 113 -0.41 -9.96 -5.86
C GLN A 113 0.17 -10.72 -4.68
N GLU A 114 -0.11 -10.22 -3.47
CA GLU A 114 0.26 -10.88 -2.22
C GLU A 114 -0.66 -12.07 -1.95
N VAL A 115 -0.09 -13.23 -1.65
CA VAL A 115 -0.82 -14.49 -1.41
C VAL A 115 -0.39 -15.24 -0.16
N ASN A 116 0.72 -14.85 0.48
CA ASN A 116 1.27 -15.41 1.72
C ASN A 116 1.17 -16.94 1.82
N GLN A 117 1.69 -17.63 0.81
CA GLN A 117 1.77 -19.09 0.77
C GLN A 117 3.11 -19.56 1.35
N SER A 118 3.17 -20.83 1.78
CA SER A 118 4.34 -21.41 2.48
C SER A 118 5.68 -21.29 1.75
N TRP A 119 5.66 -21.10 0.43
CA TRP A 119 6.86 -21.04 -0.42
C TRP A 119 7.00 -19.74 -1.22
N ARG A 120 6.04 -18.79 -1.09
CA ARG A 120 6.10 -17.47 -1.73
C ARG A 120 5.15 -16.48 -1.06
N ARG A 121 5.61 -15.23 -0.89
CA ARG A 121 4.79 -14.14 -0.34
C ARG A 121 3.91 -13.52 -1.43
N GLU A 122 4.47 -13.36 -2.61
CA GLU A 122 3.83 -12.78 -3.79
C GLU A 122 3.79 -13.76 -4.97
N ARG A 123 2.86 -13.54 -5.91
CA ARG A 123 2.81 -14.23 -7.21
C ARG A 123 2.20 -13.34 -8.28
N ILE A 124 2.32 -13.73 -9.54
CA ILE A 124 1.54 -13.13 -10.61
C ILE A 124 0.13 -13.72 -10.70
N LEU A 125 -0.84 -12.88 -11.06
CA LEU A 125 -2.21 -13.25 -11.39
C LEU A 125 -2.72 -12.40 -12.57
N ASP A 126 -3.47 -13.04 -13.47
CA ASP A 126 -4.11 -12.41 -14.63
C ASP A 126 -3.15 -11.67 -15.59
N VAL A 127 -1.91 -12.16 -15.74
CA VAL A 127 -0.96 -11.59 -16.70
C VAL A 127 -1.52 -11.76 -18.13
N PRO A 128 -1.64 -10.69 -18.94
CA PRO A 128 -2.25 -10.72 -20.26
C PRO A 128 -1.29 -11.34 -21.27
N LEU A 129 -1.16 -12.67 -21.26
CA LEU A 129 -0.30 -13.37 -22.21
C LEU A 129 -0.81 -13.14 -23.64
N CYS A 130 0.09 -12.79 -24.57
CA CYS A 130 -0.29 -12.56 -25.96
C CYS A 130 -0.95 -13.80 -26.58
N LYS A 131 -1.92 -13.55 -27.47
CA LYS A 131 -2.72 -14.60 -28.10
C LYS A 131 -1.84 -15.68 -28.73
N GLU A 132 -0.87 -15.29 -29.55
CA GLU A 132 -0.04 -16.24 -30.30
C GLU A 132 0.93 -17.03 -29.40
N ASP A 133 1.42 -16.44 -28.29
CA ASP A 133 2.26 -17.14 -27.32
C ASP A 133 1.47 -18.28 -26.67
N CYS A 134 0.21 -18.04 -26.31
CA CYS A 134 -0.66 -19.06 -25.74
C CYS A 134 -1.09 -20.12 -26.77
N GLU A 135 -1.50 -19.70 -27.98
CA GLU A 135 -1.91 -20.62 -29.04
C GLU A 135 -0.77 -21.54 -29.48
N SER A 136 0.44 -21.00 -29.64
CA SER A 136 1.64 -21.77 -29.97
C SER A 136 2.01 -22.77 -28.88
N TRP A 137 1.93 -22.35 -27.60
CA TRP A 137 2.14 -23.26 -26.47
C TRP A 137 1.14 -24.42 -26.49
N TRP A 138 -0.14 -24.13 -26.65
CA TRP A 138 -1.17 -25.14 -26.70
C TRP A 138 -0.99 -26.11 -27.87
N GLU A 139 -0.71 -25.61 -29.08
CA GLU A 139 -0.56 -26.45 -30.27
C GLU A 139 0.64 -27.40 -30.14
N ASP A 140 1.78 -26.89 -29.68
CA ASP A 140 2.99 -27.71 -29.49
C ASP A 140 2.80 -28.77 -28.38
N CYS A 141 1.93 -28.50 -27.40
CA CYS A 141 1.59 -29.42 -26.32
C CYS A 141 0.41 -30.35 -26.61
N ARG A 142 -0.41 -30.07 -27.64
CA ARG A 142 -1.70 -30.75 -27.92
C ARG A 142 -1.64 -32.27 -27.91
N THR A 143 -0.50 -32.84 -28.32
CA THR A 143 -0.28 -34.29 -28.42
C THR A 143 0.62 -34.87 -27.31
N SER A 144 1.04 -34.05 -26.35
CA SER A 144 1.64 -34.51 -25.10
C SER A 144 0.55 -34.99 -24.13
N TYR A 145 0.95 -35.52 -22.97
CA TYR A 145 0.04 -36.11 -22.00
C TYR A 145 0.14 -35.43 -20.64
N THR A 146 -0.99 -35.39 -19.92
CA THR A 146 -1.07 -34.96 -18.53
C THR A 146 -2.22 -35.70 -17.84
N CYS A 147 -2.33 -35.54 -16.52
CA CYS A 147 -3.37 -36.11 -15.69
C CYS A 147 -4.17 -35.05 -14.91
N LYS A 148 -3.87 -33.76 -15.11
CA LYS A 148 -4.44 -32.65 -14.33
C LYS A 148 -4.62 -31.39 -15.18
N GLY A 149 -5.75 -30.71 -15.00
CA GLY A 149 -6.02 -29.38 -15.56
C GLY A 149 -5.51 -28.20 -14.72
N ASN A 150 -4.88 -28.47 -13.57
CA ASN A 150 -4.26 -27.44 -12.73
C ASN A 150 -3.03 -28.03 -12.04
N TRP A 151 -1.87 -27.42 -12.27
CA TRP A 151 -0.57 -27.94 -11.90
C TRP A 151 0.04 -27.29 -10.65
N HIS A 152 -0.63 -26.33 -10.01
CA HIS A 152 -0.17 -25.79 -8.73
C HIS A 152 -0.50 -26.67 -7.52
N LYS A 153 -1.62 -27.42 -7.57
CA LYS A 153 -2.16 -28.12 -6.39
C LYS A 153 -2.62 -29.53 -6.69
N GLY A 154 -2.60 -30.39 -5.68
CA GLY A 154 -3.17 -31.74 -5.73
C GLY A 154 -2.33 -32.73 -6.53
N TRP A 155 -1.02 -32.64 -6.46
CA TRP A 155 -0.07 -33.67 -6.91
C TRP A 155 0.27 -34.62 -5.75
N ASN A 156 0.69 -35.84 -6.07
CA ASN A 156 1.36 -36.71 -5.10
C ASN A 156 2.86 -36.37 -5.09
N TRP A 157 3.44 -36.11 -3.92
CA TRP A 157 4.85 -35.73 -3.76
C TRP A 157 5.68 -36.79 -3.00
N THR A 158 5.12 -38.00 -2.79
CA THR A 158 5.74 -39.05 -1.96
C THR A 158 7.14 -39.45 -2.45
N ALA A 159 7.36 -39.47 -3.77
CA ALA A 159 8.66 -39.78 -4.38
C ALA A 159 9.64 -38.58 -4.41
N GLY A 160 9.29 -37.44 -3.82
CA GLY A 160 10.11 -36.22 -3.81
C GLY A 160 10.00 -35.36 -5.09
N SER A 161 9.19 -35.79 -6.05
CA SER A 161 8.76 -35.04 -7.25
C SER A 161 7.25 -35.26 -7.46
N ASN A 162 6.61 -34.46 -8.32
CA ASN A 162 5.17 -34.60 -8.56
C ASN A 162 4.83 -35.84 -9.41
N GLU A 163 3.86 -36.61 -8.92
CA GLU A 163 3.25 -37.75 -9.58
C GLU A 163 1.73 -37.57 -9.68
N CYS A 164 1.14 -38.20 -10.69
CA CYS A 164 -0.31 -38.20 -10.88
C CYS A 164 -1.03 -38.77 -9.65
N PRO A 165 -2.12 -38.14 -9.19
CA PRO A 165 -2.95 -38.67 -8.11
C PRO A 165 -3.48 -40.06 -8.45
N VAL A 166 -3.69 -40.91 -7.43
CA VAL A 166 -4.05 -42.35 -7.56
C VAL A 166 -5.30 -42.62 -8.43
N LYS A 167 -6.18 -41.63 -8.62
CA LYS A 167 -7.40 -41.74 -9.44
C LYS A 167 -7.38 -40.92 -10.73
N ALA A 168 -6.29 -40.22 -11.01
CA ALA A 168 -6.15 -39.40 -12.21
C ALA A 168 -5.46 -40.22 -13.31
N ALA A 169 -6.12 -40.36 -14.46
CA ALA A 169 -5.57 -41.06 -15.61
C ALA A 169 -4.78 -40.09 -16.51
N CYS A 170 -3.74 -40.60 -17.16
CA CYS A 170 -3.03 -39.84 -18.18
C CYS A 170 -3.86 -39.80 -19.47
N HIS A 171 -4.19 -38.59 -19.90
CA HIS A 171 -4.83 -38.31 -21.20
C HIS A 171 -4.00 -37.29 -21.97
N ARG A 172 -4.33 -37.10 -23.24
CA ARG A 172 -3.72 -36.05 -24.04
C ARG A 172 -4.00 -34.67 -23.42
N PHE A 173 -3.11 -33.72 -23.67
CA PHE A 173 -3.24 -32.36 -23.16
C PHE A 173 -4.58 -31.71 -23.53
N ASP A 174 -5.07 -31.93 -24.76
CA ASP A 174 -6.35 -31.41 -25.24
C ASP A 174 -7.58 -31.98 -24.50
N PHE A 175 -7.44 -33.10 -23.79
CA PHE A 175 -8.50 -33.60 -22.91
C PHE A 175 -8.67 -32.74 -21.65
N TYR A 176 -7.56 -32.36 -21.01
CA TYR A 176 -7.57 -31.54 -19.79
C TYR A 176 -7.60 -30.04 -20.08
N PHE A 177 -7.12 -29.65 -21.27
CA PHE A 177 -7.07 -28.28 -21.75
C PHE A 177 -7.69 -28.20 -23.16
N PRO A 178 -9.03 -28.16 -23.26
CA PRO A 178 -9.72 -28.23 -24.56
C PRO A 178 -9.43 -27.06 -25.50
N THR A 179 -8.93 -25.94 -24.97
CA THR A 179 -8.62 -24.72 -25.73
C THR A 179 -7.30 -24.12 -25.25
N PRO A 180 -6.66 -23.25 -26.05
CA PRO A 180 -5.49 -22.49 -25.61
C PRO A 180 -5.75 -21.70 -24.31
N ALA A 181 -6.90 -21.03 -24.23
CA ALA A 181 -7.30 -20.30 -23.02
C ALA A 181 -7.41 -21.21 -21.79
N ALA A 182 -7.96 -22.43 -21.94
CA ALA A 182 -8.02 -23.40 -20.85
C ALA A 182 -6.62 -23.79 -20.36
N LEU A 183 -5.65 -23.97 -21.27
CA LEU A 183 -4.26 -24.22 -20.89
C LEU A 183 -3.68 -23.06 -20.11
N CYS A 184 -3.56 -21.90 -20.75
CA CYS A 184 -2.78 -20.77 -20.21
C CYS A 184 -3.42 -20.19 -18.94
N ASN A 185 -4.75 -20.16 -18.85
CA ASN A 185 -5.43 -19.63 -17.66
C ASN A 185 -5.40 -20.61 -16.49
N GLU A 186 -5.63 -21.91 -16.73
CA GLU A 186 -5.88 -22.86 -15.63
C GLU A 186 -4.63 -23.58 -15.13
N ILE A 187 -3.66 -23.87 -16.02
CA ILE A 187 -2.51 -24.71 -15.68
C ILE A 187 -1.77 -24.19 -14.44
N TRP A 188 -1.61 -22.87 -14.36
CA TRP A 188 -1.01 -22.17 -13.23
C TRP A 188 -2.01 -21.38 -12.39
N SER A 189 -3.26 -21.87 -12.24
CA SER A 189 -4.27 -21.25 -11.36
C SER A 189 -4.38 -19.73 -11.54
N HIS A 190 -4.68 -19.30 -12.75
CA HIS A 190 -4.83 -17.89 -13.16
C HIS A 190 -3.57 -17.04 -13.00
N SER A 191 -2.36 -17.61 -13.09
CA SER A 191 -1.15 -16.79 -13.30
C SER A 191 -1.27 -15.94 -14.56
N TYR A 192 -1.86 -16.51 -15.62
CA TYR A 192 -2.15 -15.81 -16.86
C TYR A 192 -3.65 -15.68 -17.09
N LYS A 193 -3.99 -14.66 -17.87
CA LYS A 193 -5.28 -14.47 -18.51
C LYS A 193 -5.02 -14.15 -19.98
N VAL A 194 -5.29 -15.08 -20.89
CA VAL A 194 -4.98 -14.88 -22.31
C VAL A 194 -5.62 -13.60 -22.83
N SER A 195 -4.81 -12.81 -23.51
CA SER A 195 -5.20 -11.56 -24.15
C SER A 195 -5.72 -11.81 -25.56
N ASN A 196 -6.68 -10.99 -26.00
CA ASN A 196 -7.09 -10.96 -27.40
C ASN A 196 -6.11 -10.16 -28.29
N TYR A 197 -5.13 -9.47 -27.67
CA TYR A 197 -4.11 -8.73 -28.40
C TYR A 197 -2.98 -9.64 -28.87
N SER A 198 -2.53 -9.38 -30.09
CA SER A 198 -1.42 -10.09 -30.72
C SER A 198 -0.06 -9.57 -30.24
N ARG A 199 0.98 -10.38 -30.46
CA ARG A 199 2.40 -9.99 -30.30
C ARG A 199 2.69 -8.66 -31.02
N GLY A 200 3.53 -7.83 -30.41
CA GLY A 200 3.91 -6.51 -30.93
C GLY A 200 2.88 -5.40 -30.74
N SER A 201 1.69 -5.71 -30.18
CA SER A 201 0.66 -4.70 -29.92
C SER A 201 0.98 -3.73 -28.78
N GLY A 202 1.97 -4.05 -27.93
CA GLY A 202 2.25 -3.32 -26.70
C GLY A 202 1.16 -3.47 -25.63
N ARG A 203 0.21 -4.42 -25.79
CA ARG A 203 -0.97 -4.58 -24.90
C ARG A 203 -1.09 -5.97 -24.26
N CYS A 204 -0.06 -6.79 -24.42
CA CYS A 204 0.04 -8.13 -23.87
C CYS A 204 1.51 -8.44 -23.57
N ILE A 205 1.74 -9.41 -22.67
CA ILE A 205 3.06 -9.90 -22.31
C ILE A 205 3.45 -11.04 -23.24
N GLN A 206 4.68 -10.98 -23.73
CA GLN A 206 5.29 -12.00 -24.56
C GLN A 206 6.32 -12.79 -23.74
N MET A 207 6.16 -14.10 -23.67
CA MET A 207 7.21 -14.96 -23.12
C MET A 207 8.29 -15.25 -24.16
N TRP A 208 7.94 -15.20 -25.45
CA TRP A 208 8.90 -15.34 -26.56
C TRP A 208 9.20 -13.98 -27.20
N PHE A 209 10.45 -13.58 -27.34
CA PHE A 209 10.85 -12.39 -28.10
C PHE A 209 12.33 -12.46 -28.50
N ASP A 210 12.69 -11.67 -29.51
CA ASP A 210 14.08 -11.53 -29.96
C ASP A 210 14.78 -10.42 -29.16
N PRO A 211 15.78 -10.74 -28.32
CA PRO A 211 16.46 -9.72 -27.53
C PRO A 211 17.26 -8.70 -28.35
N ALA A 212 17.58 -9.00 -29.62
CA ALA A 212 18.21 -8.04 -30.52
C ALA A 212 17.29 -6.86 -30.85
N GLN A 213 15.97 -7.08 -30.80
CA GLN A 213 14.94 -6.07 -31.06
C GLN A 213 14.47 -5.37 -29.78
N GLY A 214 15.08 -5.69 -28.63
CA GLY A 214 14.68 -5.19 -27.32
C GLY A 214 13.59 -6.04 -26.65
N ASN A 215 13.30 -5.72 -25.39
CA ASN A 215 12.27 -6.43 -24.62
C ASN A 215 10.91 -5.73 -24.80
N PRO A 216 9.93 -6.34 -25.52
CA PRO A 216 8.63 -5.72 -25.79
C PRO A 216 7.76 -5.58 -24.53
N ASN A 217 8.09 -6.30 -23.46
CA ASN A 217 7.33 -6.27 -22.22
C ASN A 217 7.53 -4.97 -21.43
N GLU A 218 8.57 -4.18 -21.72
CA GLU A 218 8.73 -2.86 -21.11
C GLU A 218 7.58 -1.91 -21.50
N GLU A 219 7.13 -1.97 -22.75
CA GLU A 219 6.00 -1.17 -23.24
C GLU A 219 4.67 -1.75 -22.76
N GLY A 220 4.49 -3.07 -22.82
CA GLY A 220 3.29 -3.74 -22.27
C GLY A 220 3.07 -3.47 -20.78
N GLN A 221 4.15 -3.43 -20.00
CA GLN A 221 4.12 -3.04 -18.59
C GLN A 221 3.76 -1.56 -18.43
N LYS A 222 4.30 -0.66 -19.25
CA LYS A 222 3.98 0.78 -19.21
C LYS A 222 2.54 1.06 -19.64
N ASP A 223 2.02 0.43 -20.69
CA ASP A 223 0.63 0.56 -21.13
C ASP A 223 -0.33 0.08 -20.06
N MET A 224 -0.02 -1.03 -19.38
CA MET A 224 -0.88 -1.56 -18.32
C MET A 224 -0.72 -0.81 -17.00
N ALA A 225 0.48 -0.35 -16.64
CA ALA A 225 0.65 0.62 -15.57
C ALA A 225 -0.10 1.93 -15.89
N TRP A 226 0.00 2.42 -17.12
CA TRP A 226 -0.73 3.59 -17.63
C TRP A 226 -2.23 3.35 -17.75
N LYS A 227 -2.73 2.13 -17.94
CA LYS A 227 -4.16 1.79 -17.92
C LYS A 227 -4.67 1.47 -16.53
N LEU A 228 -3.79 1.13 -15.60
CA LEU A 228 -4.08 1.09 -14.18
C LEU A 228 -4.03 2.50 -13.60
N MET A 229 -3.32 3.46 -14.19
CA MET A 229 -3.24 4.85 -13.74
C MET A 229 -4.57 5.65 -13.83
N PRO A 230 -5.42 5.55 -14.88
CA PRO A 230 -6.74 6.20 -14.97
C PRO A 230 -7.79 5.54 -14.07
N PRO A 231 -7.85 4.22 -13.87
CA PRO A 231 -8.58 3.58 -12.78
C PRO A 231 -7.94 3.82 -11.41
N LEU A 232 -6.64 4.11 -11.28
CA LEU A 232 -6.00 4.58 -10.03
C LEU A 232 -6.22 6.07 -9.80
N LEU A 233 -6.49 6.86 -10.84
CA LEU A 233 -6.83 8.29 -10.79
C LEU A 233 -8.34 8.49 -10.65
N LEU A 234 -9.15 7.60 -11.23
CA LEU A 234 -10.58 7.45 -10.99
C LEU A 234 -10.81 6.74 -9.67
N LEU A 235 -10.03 5.73 -9.27
CA LEU A 235 -9.96 5.27 -7.88
C LEU A 235 -9.33 6.35 -7.03
N ALA A 236 -8.42 7.23 -7.47
CA ALA A 236 -7.97 8.38 -6.66
C ALA A 236 -9.04 9.45 -6.54
N TRP A 237 -9.95 9.59 -7.51
CA TRP A 237 -11.10 10.50 -7.47
C TRP A 237 -12.29 9.92 -6.71
N PHE A 238 -12.57 8.63 -6.88
CA PHE A 238 -13.54 7.84 -6.12
C PHE A 238 -13.00 7.54 -4.71
N SER A 239 -11.68 7.46 -4.47
CA SER A 239 -11.06 7.35 -3.13
C SER A 239 -10.81 8.73 -2.50
N ALA A 240 -10.64 9.80 -3.27
CA ALA A 240 -10.80 11.16 -2.77
C ALA A 240 -12.26 11.43 -2.36
N SER A 241 -13.22 10.71 -2.93
CA SER A 241 -14.64 10.79 -2.55
C SER A 241 -15.11 9.70 -1.57
N VAL A 242 -14.40 8.56 -1.43
CA VAL A 242 -14.83 7.37 -0.65
C VAL A 242 -13.73 6.78 0.27
N CYS A 243 -12.43 7.04 0.07
CA CYS A 243 -11.35 6.58 1.00
C CYS A 243 -10.99 7.58 2.10
N SER A 244 -11.93 8.45 2.48
CA SER A 244 -11.96 8.91 3.87
C SER A 244 -12.97 8.12 4.73
N ALA A 245 -13.46 6.99 4.23
CA ALA A 245 -14.01 5.97 5.11
C ALA A 245 -12.86 5.07 5.61
N ARG A 246 -12.15 5.56 6.62
CA ARG A 246 -11.79 4.67 7.75
C ARG A 246 -13.09 3.92 8.07
N ASP A 247 -13.01 2.60 8.28
CA ASP A 247 -14.18 1.80 8.62
C ASP A 247 -15.06 2.61 9.57
N ARG A 248 -16.31 2.82 9.16
CA ARG A 248 -17.18 4.00 9.45
C ARG A 248 -17.50 4.17 10.94
N THR A 249 -16.85 3.39 11.79
CA THR A 249 -16.98 3.20 13.22
C THR A 249 -15.83 3.82 14.05
N ASP A 250 -14.68 4.21 13.48
CA ASP A 250 -13.46 4.50 14.29
C ASP A 250 -12.79 5.87 14.03
N LEU A 251 -13.54 6.93 13.71
CA LEU A 251 -13.00 8.31 13.57
C LEU A 251 -13.05 9.12 14.86
N LEU A 252 -13.91 8.74 15.80
CA LEU A 252 -14.14 9.46 17.03
C LEU A 252 -13.54 8.67 18.18
N ASN A 253 -12.87 9.38 19.10
CA ASN A 253 -12.30 8.77 20.30
C ASN A 253 -11.29 7.66 19.98
N VAL A 254 -10.27 7.99 19.19
CA VAL A 254 -9.24 7.06 18.73
C VAL A 254 -7.84 7.64 18.90
N CYS A 255 -6.86 6.75 19.01
CA CYS A 255 -5.44 7.07 19.02
C CYS A 255 -4.81 6.68 17.69
N MET A 256 -3.84 7.46 17.21
CA MET A 256 -3.05 7.09 16.04
C MET A 256 -1.98 6.07 16.40
N ASP A 257 -1.62 5.20 15.47
CA ASP A 257 -0.49 4.26 15.58
C ASP A 257 0.85 4.99 15.31
N ALA A 258 1.24 5.84 16.26
CA ALA A 258 2.53 6.51 16.29
C ALA A 258 3.39 6.04 17.47
N LYS A 259 4.58 6.64 17.63
CA LYS A 259 5.66 6.07 18.46
C LYS A 259 5.31 5.86 19.93
N HIS A 260 4.51 6.75 20.53
CA HIS A 260 4.26 6.78 21.97
C HIS A 260 2.77 6.76 22.34
N HIS A 261 1.89 6.58 21.36
CA HIS A 261 0.45 6.50 21.58
C HIS A 261 0.06 5.16 22.20
N LYS A 262 -0.93 5.19 23.09
CA LYS A 262 -1.68 4.00 23.50
C LYS A 262 -2.54 3.51 22.34
N THR A 263 -2.96 2.26 22.40
CA THR A 263 -3.86 1.67 21.39
C THR A 263 -5.27 2.27 21.42
N LYS A 264 -5.75 2.71 22.59
CA LYS A 264 -7.07 3.34 22.76
C LYS A 264 -7.02 4.46 23.79
N PRO A 265 -7.91 5.47 23.68
CA PRO A 265 -8.02 6.51 24.69
C PRO A 265 -8.48 5.94 26.05
N GLY A 266 -8.06 6.60 27.11
CA GLY A 266 -8.56 6.33 28.45
C GLY A 266 -8.14 7.39 29.45
N PRO A 267 -8.69 7.38 30.68
CA PRO A 267 -8.34 8.33 31.73
C PRO A 267 -6.86 8.24 32.10
N GLU A 268 -6.24 9.40 32.32
CA GLU A 268 -4.86 9.56 32.79
C GLU A 268 -4.83 10.70 33.81
N ASP A 269 -5.32 10.46 35.01
CA ASP A 269 -5.55 11.48 36.06
C ASP A 269 -4.28 12.19 36.55
N LYS A 270 -3.10 11.68 36.19
CA LYS A 270 -1.79 12.20 36.59
C LYS A 270 -0.98 12.81 35.44
N LEU A 271 -1.60 13.18 34.32
CA LEU A 271 -0.90 13.93 33.27
C LEU A 271 -0.24 15.20 33.85
N HIS A 272 0.98 15.48 33.37
CA HIS A 272 1.86 16.51 33.90
C HIS A 272 1.69 17.85 33.16
N GLY A 273 1.76 18.95 33.90
CA GLY A 273 1.87 20.32 33.38
C GLY A 273 0.82 20.70 32.32
N GLN A 274 1.31 21.07 31.14
CA GLN A 274 0.51 21.50 30.00
C GLN A 274 -0.38 20.40 29.42
N CYS A 275 -0.09 19.11 29.68
CA CYS A 275 -0.91 18.01 29.20
C CYS A 275 -2.11 17.70 30.13
N THR A 276 -2.27 18.42 31.24
CA THR A 276 -3.39 18.23 32.18
C THR A 276 -4.80 18.37 31.58
N PRO A 277 -5.04 19.16 30.51
CA PRO A 277 -6.38 19.26 29.93
C PRO A 277 -6.95 17.95 29.37
N TRP A 278 -6.10 16.96 29.07
CA TRP A 278 -6.51 15.65 28.53
C TRP A 278 -6.74 14.57 29.59
N ARG A 279 -6.61 14.85 30.90
CA ARG A 279 -6.70 13.85 31.99
C ARG A 279 -7.92 12.94 31.93
N LYS A 280 -9.08 13.48 31.53
CA LYS A 280 -10.35 12.73 31.46
C LYS A 280 -10.29 11.61 30.42
N ASN A 281 -9.58 11.84 29.31
CA ASN A 281 -9.52 10.91 28.20
C ASN A 281 -8.32 11.27 27.28
N ALA A 282 -7.26 10.47 27.32
CA ALA A 282 -6.01 10.72 26.61
C ALA A 282 -5.45 9.49 25.90
N CYS A 283 -4.72 9.74 24.82
CA CYS A 283 -3.92 8.75 24.08
C CYS A 283 -2.48 8.61 24.57
N CYS A 284 -1.96 9.58 25.31
CA CYS A 284 -0.63 9.53 25.91
C CYS A 284 -0.69 8.85 27.28
N SER A 285 0.48 8.51 27.83
CA SER A 285 0.62 8.03 29.21
C SER A 285 1.16 9.13 30.13
N VAL A 286 1.06 8.94 31.45
CA VAL A 286 1.72 9.81 32.45
C VAL A 286 3.21 9.99 32.14
N SER A 287 3.95 8.92 31.81
CA SER A 287 5.39 9.00 31.54
C SER A 287 5.67 9.84 30.29
N THR A 288 4.87 9.67 29.23
CA THR A 288 4.94 10.54 28.03
C THR A 288 4.78 12.01 28.43
N SER A 289 3.75 12.34 29.22
CA SER A 289 3.49 13.73 29.61
C SER A 289 4.61 14.35 30.46
N GLN A 290 5.27 13.58 31.32
CA GLN A 290 6.42 14.05 32.09
C GLN A 290 7.64 14.26 31.21
N GLU A 291 7.89 13.32 30.30
CA GLU A 291 9.04 13.36 29.40
C GLU A 291 8.96 14.55 28.42
N LEU A 292 7.76 14.98 28.04
CA LEU A 292 7.52 16.15 27.18
C LEU A 292 7.97 17.47 27.78
N HIS A 293 8.00 17.58 29.11
CA HIS A 293 8.33 18.82 29.82
C HIS A 293 9.81 18.91 30.21
N LYS A 294 10.61 17.88 29.90
CA LYS A 294 12.05 17.89 30.15
C LYS A 294 12.77 18.66 29.03
N ASP A 295 13.82 19.39 29.39
CA ASP A 295 14.65 20.12 28.41
C ASP A 295 15.31 19.17 27.40
N THR A 296 15.71 17.97 27.85
CA THR A 296 16.28 16.91 27.01
C THR A 296 15.33 15.72 26.98
N SER A 297 14.21 15.85 26.28
CA SER A 297 13.20 14.79 26.18
C SER A 297 13.73 13.58 25.40
N LEU A 298 13.60 12.39 25.99
CA LEU A 298 13.98 11.12 25.36
C LEU A 298 12.93 10.59 24.36
N LEU A 299 11.76 11.24 24.24
CA LEU A 299 10.72 10.78 23.32
C LEU A 299 11.20 10.79 21.87
N TYR A 300 11.85 11.87 21.47
CA TYR A 300 12.36 12.11 20.11
C TYR A 300 13.81 12.57 20.08
N ASN A 301 14.47 12.71 21.24
CA ASN A 301 15.78 13.35 21.39
C ASN A 301 15.83 14.72 20.68
N PHE A 302 14.71 15.44 20.72
CA PHE A 302 14.58 16.71 20.01
C PHE A 302 15.04 17.86 20.90
N ASN A 303 15.98 18.65 20.38
CA ASN A 303 16.54 19.85 20.95
C ASN A 303 15.79 21.08 20.41
N TRP A 304 15.02 21.72 21.29
CA TRP A 304 14.36 22.99 21.02
C TRP A 304 15.38 24.14 20.87
N ASP A 305 16.53 24.05 21.52
CA ASP A 305 17.56 25.09 21.60
C ASP A 305 18.64 24.97 20.51
N HIS A 306 18.29 24.46 19.32
CA HIS A 306 19.24 24.17 18.23
C HIS A 306 19.90 25.42 17.63
N CYS A 307 19.34 26.61 17.88
CA CYS A 307 19.90 27.92 17.50
C CYS A 307 20.14 28.84 18.72
N GLY A 308 20.37 28.26 19.89
CA GLY A 308 20.43 28.98 21.16
C GLY A 308 19.16 28.77 21.99
N LYS A 309 19.15 29.30 23.21
CA LYS A 309 18.06 29.08 24.17
C LYS A 309 16.75 29.66 23.64
N MET A 310 15.76 28.80 23.42
CA MET A 310 14.41 29.18 23.02
C MET A 310 13.70 29.93 24.15
N GLU A 311 12.98 30.99 23.80
CA GLU A 311 12.23 31.76 24.78
C GLU A 311 11.12 30.89 25.42
N PRO A 312 10.88 30.97 26.74
CA PRO A 312 9.85 30.17 27.39
C PRO A 312 8.44 30.36 26.81
N ALA A 313 8.11 31.58 26.35
CA ALA A 313 6.84 31.90 25.71
C ALA A 313 6.66 31.15 24.37
N CYS A 314 7.74 30.95 23.62
CA CYS A 314 7.75 30.13 22.42
C CYS A 314 7.71 28.63 22.76
N LYS A 315 8.59 28.20 23.68
CA LYS A 315 8.75 26.79 24.05
C LYS A 315 7.46 26.15 24.58
N ARG A 316 6.64 26.90 25.32
CA ARG A 316 5.35 26.39 25.80
C ARG A 316 4.43 25.93 24.66
N HIS A 317 4.42 26.60 23.51
CA HIS A 317 3.58 26.19 22.37
C HIS A 317 4.03 24.86 21.78
N PHE A 318 5.34 24.62 21.69
CA PHE A 318 5.86 23.32 21.25
C PHE A 318 5.50 22.18 22.23
N ILE A 319 5.50 22.46 23.54
CA ILE A 319 5.04 21.50 24.54
C ILE A 319 3.53 21.25 24.39
N GLN A 320 2.73 22.32 24.22
CA GLN A 320 1.28 22.21 24.06
C GLN A 320 0.89 21.47 22.77
N ASP A 321 1.57 21.77 21.65
CA ASP A 321 1.47 21.05 20.38
C ASP A 321 1.75 19.56 20.58
N THR A 322 2.83 19.23 21.30
CA THR A 322 3.15 17.83 21.54
C THR A 322 2.15 17.15 22.50
N CYS A 323 1.60 17.87 23.50
CA CYS A 323 0.49 17.34 24.29
C CYS A 323 -0.74 17.08 23.42
N LEU A 324 -1.10 17.97 22.49
CA LEU A 324 -2.20 17.75 21.55
C LEU A 324 -1.92 16.52 20.67
N TYR A 325 -0.71 16.42 20.10
CA TYR A 325 -0.30 15.31 19.24
C TYR A 325 -0.35 13.97 19.96
N GLU A 326 0.28 13.87 21.13
CA GLU A 326 0.41 12.61 21.87
C GLU A 326 -0.87 12.23 22.61
N CYS A 327 -1.63 13.21 23.12
CA CYS A 327 -2.72 12.95 24.05
C CYS A 327 -4.12 13.06 23.44
N SER A 328 -4.35 13.81 22.36
CA SER A 328 -5.71 14.08 21.91
C SER A 328 -6.39 12.88 21.24
N PRO A 329 -7.54 12.40 21.77
CA PRO A 329 -8.32 11.34 21.16
C PRO A 329 -9.26 11.85 20.04
N ASN A 330 -9.17 13.14 19.71
CA ASN A 330 -10.09 13.85 18.83
C ASN A 330 -9.47 14.19 17.47
N LEU A 331 -8.28 13.65 17.16
CA LEU A 331 -7.60 13.90 15.89
C LEU A 331 -7.97 12.91 14.79
N GLY A 332 -8.85 11.94 15.11
CA GLY A 332 -9.24 10.85 14.22
C GLY A 332 -9.65 11.24 12.79
N PRO A 333 -10.42 12.32 12.55
CA PRO A 333 -10.77 12.76 11.19
C PRO A 333 -9.56 13.11 10.29
N TRP A 334 -8.39 13.36 10.88
CA TRP A 334 -7.19 13.79 10.16
C TRP A 334 -6.04 12.78 10.22
N ILE A 335 -6.24 11.62 10.86
CA ILE A 335 -5.25 10.55 10.91
C ILE A 335 -5.12 9.92 9.51
N GLN A 336 -3.87 9.78 9.06
CA GLN A 336 -3.49 9.16 7.79
C GLN A 336 -2.38 8.15 8.01
N GLN A 337 -2.45 7.03 7.28
CA GLN A 337 -1.36 6.05 7.27
C GLN A 337 -0.13 6.62 6.56
N VAL A 338 1.03 6.33 7.13
CA VAL A 338 2.35 6.67 6.58
C VAL A 338 3.31 5.50 6.77
N ASN A 339 4.23 5.33 5.83
CA ASN A 339 5.30 4.33 5.94
C ASN A 339 6.61 5.01 6.39
N ASP A 340 6.60 5.66 7.56
CA ASP A 340 7.80 6.25 8.18
C ASP A 340 8.48 5.20 9.09
N SER A 341 9.80 5.34 9.32
CA SER A 341 10.57 4.36 10.12
C SER A 341 10.19 4.28 11.60
N TRP A 342 9.42 5.24 12.13
CA TRP A 342 9.13 5.39 13.56
C TRP A 342 7.64 5.55 13.88
N ARG A 343 6.75 5.57 12.88
CA ARG A 343 5.30 5.64 13.05
C ARG A 343 4.58 5.08 11.82
N ARG A 344 3.40 4.48 12.03
CA ARG A 344 2.55 3.92 10.97
C ARG A 344 1.41 4.86 10.59
N GLU A 345 1.07 5.78 11.48
CA GLU A 345 0.07 6.81 11.26
C GLU A 345 0.59 8.19 11.74
N ARG A 346 0.08 9.26 11.14
CA ARG A 346 0.23 10.64 11.62
C ARG A 346 -1.04 11.42 11.29
N PHE A 347 -1.24 12.58 11.90
CA PHE A 347 -2.24 13.50 11.39
C PHE A 347 -1.67 14.43 10.29
N ARG A 348 -2.56 14.87 9.40
CA ARG A 348 -2.29 15.89 8.36
C ARG A 348 -3.47 16.83 8.21
N ASN A 349 -3.17 18.09 7.91
CA ASN A 349 -4.16 19.14 7.65
C ASN A 349 -5.20 19.30 8.78
N VAL A 350 -4.77 19.13 10.04
CA VAL A 350 -5.65 19.42 11.20
C VAL A 350 -5.99 20.92 11.19
N PRO A 351 -7.28 21.30 11.23
CA PRO A 351 -7.72 22.69 11.11
C PRO A 351 -7.44 23.43 12.42
N LEU A 352 -6.21 23.88 12.64
CA LEU A 352 -5.83 24.59 13.85
C LEU A 352 -6.56 25.95 13.91
N CYS A 353 -7.13 26.30 15.06
CA CYS A 353 -7.81 27.58 15.22
C CYS A 353 -6.85 28.75 14.95
N LYS A 354 -7.40 29.80 14.33
CA LYS A 354 -6.65 31.00 13.94
C LYS A 354 -5.81 31.56 15.10
N GLU A 355 -6.43 31.78 16.25
CA GLU A 355 -5.78 32.42 17.40
C GLU A 355 -4.69 31.53 18.03
N ASP A 356 -4.86 30.21 18.01
CA ASP A 356 -3.84 29.28 18.50
C ASP A 356 -2.57 29.35 17.63
N CYS A 357 -2.74 29.44 16.30
CA CYS A 357 -1.63 29.60 15.38
C CYS A 357 -0.97 31.00 15.47
N GLU A 358 -1.77 32.06 15.50
CA GLU A 358 -1.28 33.44 15.60
C GLU A 358 -0.52 33.67 16.91
N SER A 359 -1.04 33.17 18.04
CA SER A 359 -0.36 33.27 19.33
C SER A 359 0.95 32.48 19.37
N TRP A 360 0.99 31.30 18.74
CA TRP A 360 2.23 30.52 18.63
C TRP A 360 3.28 31.29 17.82
N TRP A 361 2.90 31.82 16.67
CA TRP A 361 3.81 32.59 15.83
C TRP A 361 4.33 33.83 16.52
N GLU A 362 3.46 34.61 17.18
CA GLU A 362 3.86 35.84 17.86
C GLU A 362 4.83 35.57 19.01
N ASP A 363 4.54 34.58 19.85
CA ASP A 363 5.40 34.20 20.99
C ASP A 363 6.75 33.62 20.54
N CYS A 364 6.85 33.13 19.30
CA CYS A 364 8.08 32.61 18.72
C CYS A 364 8.82 33.59 17.79
N ARG A 365 8.22 34.72 17.42
CA ARG A 365 8.70 35.63 16.36
C ARG A 365 10.18 36.01 16.51
N THR A 366 10.65 36.27 17.74
CA THR A 366 12.02 36.66 18.09
C THR A 366 12.95 35.49 18.42
N SER A 367 12.42 34.28 18.59
CA SER A 367 13.23 33.07 18.76
C SER A 367 13.98 32.74 17.46
N TYR A 368 14.94 31.81 17.52
CA TYR A 368 15.80 31.49 16.38
C TYR A 368 15.63 30.04 15.89
N THR A 369 15.75 29.85 14.59
CA THR A 369 15.82 28.55 13.94
C THR A 369 16.72 28.59 12.71
N CYS A 370 17.00 27.43 12.13
CA CYS A 370 17.79 27.28 10.92
C CYS A 370 17.04 26.51 9.81
N LYS A 371 15.77 26.13 10.04
CA LYS A 371 14.99 25.29 9.13
C LYS A 371 13.50 25.66 9.16
N SER A 372 12.85 25.57 8.00
CA SER A 372 11.40 25.75 7.82
C SER A 372 10.60 24.43 7.87
N ASP A 373 11.25 23.27 7.82
CA ASP A 373 10.64 21.96 8.06
C ASP A 373 11.47 21.22 9.11
N TRP A 374 10.83 20.86 10.22
CA TRP A 374 11.46 20.23 11.38
C TRP A 374 11.26 18.72 11.45
N HIS A 375 10.58 18.08 10.51
CA HIS A 375 10.50 16.62 10.45
C HIS A 375 11.73 15.98 9.83
N LYS A 376 12.38 16.62 8.83
CA LYS A 376 13.45 15.99 8.03
C LYS A 376 14.65 16.91 7.84
N GLY A 377 15.81 16.30 7.57
CA GLY A 377 17.03 17.02 7.21
C GLY A 377 17.73 17.71 8.38
N TRP A 378 17.67 17.14 9.58
CA TRP A 378 18.52 17.51 10.71
C TRP A 378 19.82 16.70 10.71
N ASN A 379 20.87 17.25 11.32
CA ASN A 379 22.07 16.48 11.66
C ASN A 379 21.86 15.79 13.02
N TRP A 380 21.93 14.46 13.05
CA TRP A 380 21.70 13.65 14.26
C TRP A 380 22.98 13.02 14.83
N THR A 381 24.18 13.37 14.34
CA THR A 381 25.44 12.73 14.71
C THR A 381 25.74 12.79 16.21
N SER A 382 25.28 13.82 16.92
CA SER A 382 25.43 13.96 18.37
C SER A 382 24.33 13.28 19.21
N GLY A 383 23.41 12.54 18.59
CA GLY A 383 22.28 11.89 19.26
C GLY A 383 21.04 12.78 19.45
N SER A 384 21.16 14.09 19.20
CA SER A 384 20.07 15.07 19.14
C SER A 384 20.18 15.91 17.86
N ASN A 385 19.08 16.54 17.44
CA ASN A 385 19.07 17.35 16.21
C ASN A 385 19.96 18.60 16.36
N LYS A 386 20.78 18.81 15.34
CA LYS A 386 21.57 20.03 15.09
C LYS A 386 21.30 20.57 13.70
N CYS A 387 21.49 21.88 13.54
CA CYS A 387 21.42 22.52 12.24
C CYS A 387 22.39 21.85 11.24
N PRO A 388 21.97 21.62 9.99
CA PRO A 388 22.87 21.22 8.91
C PRO A 388 24.04 22.21 8.74
N ALA A 389 25.18 21.74 8.23
CA ALA A 389 26.42 22.52 8.20
C ALA A 389 26.30 23.88 7.46
N GLU A 390 25.43 23.97 6.46
CA GLU A 390 25.22 25.17 5.65
C GLU A 390 24.03 26.02 6.13
N ALA A 391 23.27 25.54 7.11
CA ALA A 391 22.08 26.24 7.60
C ALA A 391 22.46 27.31 8.62
N VAL A 392 21.99 28.54 8.40
CA VAL A 392 22.30 29.69 9.25
C VAL A 392 21.15 29.94 10.22
N CYS A 393 21.45 30.10 11.51
CA CYS A 393 20.45 30.50 12.49
C CYS A 393 19.96 31.93 12.22
N ARG A 394 18.65 32.10 12.03
CA ARG A 394 17.95 33.39 11.91
C ARG A 394 16.71 33.38 12.78
N THR A 395 16.05 34.53 12.89
CA THR A 395 14.77 34.60 13.61
C THR A 395 13.72 33.70 12.97
N PHE A 396 12.77 33.24 13.77
CA PHE A 396 11.61 32.49 13.30
C PHE A 396 10.88 33.24 12.19
N GLU A 397 10.70 34.56 12.32
CA GLU A 397 10.09 35.41 11.28
C GLU A 397 10.80 35.30 9.92
N SER A 398 12.12 35.12 9.90
CA SER A 398 12.88 34.95 8.65
C SER A 398 12.59 33.62 7.95
N TYR A 399 12.31 32.55 8.69
CA TYR A 399 12.00 31.23 8.14
C TYR A 399 10.48 31.00 7.97
N PHE A 400 9.69 31.72 8.76
CA PHE A 400 8.24 31.66 8.84
C PHE A 400 7.66 33.08 8.82
N PRO A 401 7.53 33.70 7.64
CA PRO A 401 7.12 35.11 7.52
C PRO A 401 5.69 35.39 7.99
N THR A 402 4.86 34.36 8.16
CA THR A 402 3.46 34.48 8.58
C THR A 402 3.10 33.36 9.56
N PRO A 403 2.02 33.52 10.37
CA PRO A 403 1.52 32.43 11.21
C PRO A 403 1.25 31.14 10.44
N ALA A 404 0.61 31.25 9.26
CA ALA A 404 0.36 30.09 8.40
C ALA A 404 1.65 29.40 7.94
N ALA A 405 2.70 30.16 7.60
CA ALA A 405 3.98 29.58 7.22
C ALA A 405 4.59 28.75 8.36
N LEU A 406 4.45 29.19 9.61
CA LEU A 406 4.87 28.41 10.78
C LEU A 406 4.01 27.16 10.96
N CYS A 407 2.71 27.33 11.21
CA CYS A 407 1.84 26.24 11.63
C CYS A 407 1.70 25.13 10.56
N GLU A 408 1.68 25.50 9.28
CA GLU A 408 1.55 24.54 8.18
C GLU A 408 2.91 23.96 7.75
N GLY A 409 3.97 24.76 7.77
CA GLY A 409 5.29 24.38 7.27
C GLY A 409 6.14 23.58 8.25
N LEU A 410 6.18 24.02 9.52
CA LEU A 410 7.07 23.51 10.56
C LEU A 410 7.03 21.97 10.67
N TRP A 411 5.83 21.41 10.69
CA TRP A 411 5.60 19.96 10.80
C TRP A 411 5.09 19.35 9.48
N SER A 412 5.61 19.78 8.34
CA SER A 412 5.32 19.20 7.01
C SER A 412 3.82 18.95 6.74
N HIS A 413 2.98 19.97 6.93
CA HIS A 413 1.52 19.91 6.79
C HIS A 413 0.81 18.99 7.79
N SER A 414 1.30 18.94 9.02
CA SER A 414 0.51 18.42 10.16
C SER A 414 -0.73 19.27 10.39
N TYR A 415 -0.59 20.60 10.39
CA TYR A 415 -1.72 21.52 10.48
C TYR A 415 -2.04 22.18 9.15
N GLN A 416 -3.29 22.61 9.05
CA GLN A 416 -3.78 23.59 8.09
C GLN A 416 -4.48 24.68 8.91
N VAL A 417 -4.11 25.94 8.76
CA VAL A 417 -4.69 27.00 9.60
C VAL A 417 -6.12 27.26 9.18
N SER A 418 -7.03 27.20 10.14
CA SER A 418 -8.45 27.47 9.94
C SER A 418 -8.72 28.98 9.93
N GLN A 419 -9.67 29.41 9.12
CA GLN A 419 -10.21 30.78 9.20
C GLN A 419 -11.16 30.96 10.39
N TYR A 420 -11.58 29.86 11.03
CA TYR A 420 -12.47 29.89 12.17
C TYR A 420 -11.70 30.18 13.46
N SER A 421 -12.32 30.99 14.30
CA SER A 421 -11.83 31.31 15.64
C SER A 421 -12.11 30.20 16.66
N ARG A 422 -11.38 30.22 17.77
CA ARG A 422 -11.64 29.40 18.96
C ARG A 422 -13.12 29.47 19.37
N GLY A 423 -13.68 28.34 19.81
CA GLY A 423 -15.08 28.22 20.23
C GLY A 423 -16.10 28.12 19.08
N SER A 424 -15.67 28.17 17.82
CA SER A 424 -16.57 28.03 16.66
C SER A 424 -17.15 26.62 16.46
N GLY A 425 -16.58 25.59 17.09
CA GLY A 425 -16.89 24.19 16.79
C GLY A 425 -16.40 23.75 15.40
N ARG A 426 -15.47 24.50 14.78
CA ARG A 426 -14.98 24.29 13.40
C ARG A 426 -13.46 24.25 13.27
N CYS A 427 -12.71 24.35 14.36
CA CYS A 427 -11.26 24.26 14.36
C CYS A 427 -10.76 23.60 15.64
N ILE A 428 -9.64 22.89 15.57
CA ILE A 428 -8.99 22.26 16.69
C ILE A 428 -8.23 23.30 17.51
N GLN A 429 -8.39 23.23 18.82
CA GLN A 429 -7.69 24.04 19.80
C GLN A 429 -6.63 23.20 20.50
N MET A 430 -5.38 23.65 20.47
CA MET A 430 -4.34 23.10 21.34
C MET A 430 -4.45 23.68 22.76
N TRP A 431 -4.99 24.88 22.90
CA TRP A 431 -5.22 25.55 24.17
C TRP A 431 -6.71 25.60 24.52
N PHE A 432 -7.10 25.09 25.69
CA PHE A 432 -8.47 25.18 26.20
C PHE A 432 -8.52 25.01 27.71
N GLU A 433 -9.59 25.50 28.34
CA GLU A 433 -9.82 25.39 29.77
C GLU A 433 -10.54 24.08 30.11
N PRO A 434 -9.89 23.10 30.77
CA PRO A 434 -10.50 21.79 31.02
C PRO A 434 -11.76 21.84 31.88
N ALA A 435 -11.93 22.87 32.71
CA ALA A 435 -13.15 23.06 33.50
C ALA A 435 -14.40 23.28 32.62
N GLN A 436 -14.24 23.80 31.40
CA GLN A 436 -15.32 24.05 30.43
C GLN A 436 -15.53 22.87 29.45
N GLY A 437 -14.78 21.78 29.62
CA GLY A 437 -14.79 20.63 28.71
C GLY A 437 -13.81 20.78 27.54
N ASN A 438 -13.59 19.68 26.82
CA ASN A 438 -12.70 19.65 25.67
C ASN A 438 -13.48 20.05 24.41
N PRO A 439 -13.23 21.24 23.80
CA PRO A 439 -13.98 21.70 22.63
C PRO A 439 -13.72 20.84 21.39
N ASN A 440 -12.59 20.12 21.34
CA ASN A 440 -12.22 19.30 20.19
C ASN A 440 -13.13 18.08 19.99
N GLU A 441 -13.89 17.66 21.02
CA GLU A 441 -14.88 16.59 20.87
C GLU A 441 -15.97 16.97 19.86
N GLU A 442 -16.49 18.19 19.94
CA GLU A 442 -17.53 18.69 19.02
C GLU A 442 -16.95 18.87 17.62
N VAL A 443 -15.75 19.44 17.51
CA VAL A 443 -15.05 19.66 16.24
C VAL A 443 -14.82 18.32 15.53
N ALA A 444 -14.31 17.32 16.24
CA ALA A 444 -14.09 15.99 15.67
C ALA A 444 -15.40 15.34 15.19
N ARG A 445 -16.48 15.46 15.98
CA ARG A 445 -17.82 15.00 15.59
C ARG A 445 -18.31 15.71 14.32
N PHE A 446 -18.18 17.02 14.25
CA PHE A 446 -18.60 17.79 13.08
C PHE A 446 -17.89 17.33 11.81
N TYR A 447 -16.56 17.21 11.85
CA TYR A 447 -15.79 16.77 10.68
C TYR A 447 -16.05 15.30 10.33
N ALA A 448 -16.17 14.41 11.31
CA ALA A 448 -16.55 13.02 11.05
C ALA A 448 -17.94 12.89 10.39
N LEU A 449 -18.91 13.72 10.80
CA LEU A 449 -20.25 13.78 10.19
C LEU A 449 -20.23 14.38 8.77
N ALA A 450 -19.44 15.42 8.55
CA ALA A 450 -19.28 16.02 7.22
C ALA A 450 -18.65 15.03 6.23
N MET A 451 -17.68 14.24 6.70
CA MET A 451 -17.03 13.19 5.89
C MET A 451 -17.98 12.03 5.55
N THR A 452 -18.90 11.68 6.45
CA THR A 452 -19.89 10.61 6.23
C THR A 452 -21.08 11.03 5.35
N SER A 453 -21.50 12.30 5.39
CA SER A 453 -22.60 12.83 4.56
C SER A 453 -22.21 13.06 3.09
N ARG A 454 -20.97 13.51 2.83
CA ARG A 454 -20.44 13.64 1.45
C ARG A 454 -20.37 12.32 0.69
N ALA A 455 -20.17 11.21 1.41
CA ALA A 455 -20.16 9.86 0.83
C ALA A 455 -21.55 9.39 0.37
N MET A 456 -22.65 9.85 0.99
CA MET A 456 -24.02 9.46 0.59
C MET A 456 -24.52 10.20 -0.66
N LEU A 457 -24.18 11.49 -0.82
CA LEU A 457 -24.60 12.30 -1.98
C LEU A 457 -23.93 11.85 -3.29
N HIS A 458 -22.72 11.29 -3.24
CA HIS A 458 -22.03 10.73 -4.41
C HIS A 458 -22.57 9.34 -4.84
N GLY A 459 -23.44 8.71 -4.04
CA GLY A 459 -24.02 7.40 -4.34
C GLY A 459 -25.29 7.42 -5.19
N ILE A 460 -26.01 8.55 -5.26
CA ILE A 460 -27.35 8.62 -5.91
C ILE A 460 -27.26 9.18 -7.35
N GLY A 461 -26.33 10.09 -7.61
CA GLY A 461 -26.13 10.70 -8.95
C GLY A 461 -25.75 9.70 -10.07
N PRO A 462 -24.81 8.76 -9.84
CA PRO A 462 -24.40 7.80 -10.87
C PRO A 462 -25.47 6.74 -11.17
N LEU A 463 -26.32 6.42 -10.20
CA LEU A 463 -27.38 5.40 -10.32
C LEU A 463 -28.50 5.86 -11.27
N LEU A 464 -28.85 7.15 -11.23
CA LEU A 464 -29.87 7.73 -12.11
C LEU A 464 -29.37 7.93 -13.55
N LEU A 465 -28.09 8.27 -13.72
CA LEU A 465 -27.45 8.38 -15.04
C LEU A 465 -27.24 7.02 -15.72
N SER A 466 -26.92 5.97 -14.95
CA SER A 466 -26.81 4.60 -15.47
C SER A 466 -28.17 3.99 -15.84
N LEU A 467 -29.25 4.31 -15.11
CA LEU A 467 -30.61 3.94 -15.50
C LEU A 467 -31.06 4.63 -16.80
N ALA A 468 -30.70 5.90 -17.02
CA ALA A 468 -31.07 6.63 -18.24
C ALA A 468 -30.32 6.15 -19.50
N LEU A 469 -29.08 5.66 -19.34
CA LEU A 469 -28.24 5.14 -20.43
C LEU A 469 -28.54 3.67 -20.81
N MET A 470 -29.28 2.94 -19.97
CA MET A 470 -29.66 1.54 -20.24
C MET A 470 -31.01 1.40 -20.96
N LEU A 471 -31.84 2.47 -20.98
CA LEU A 471 -33.12 2.46 -21.70
C LEU A 471 -33.00 2.35 -23.24
N PRO A 472 -31.97 2.89 -23.93
CA PRO A 472 -31.84 2.71 -25.37
C PRO A 472 -31.26 1.35 -25.78
N LEU A 473 -30.57 0.65 -24.86
CA LEU A 473 -29.92 -0.64 -25.14
C LEU A 473 -30.86 -1.86 -25.04
N TRP A 474 -32.08 -1.68 -24.56
CA TRP A 474 -33.10 -2.74 -24.51
C TRP A 474 -34.07 -2.73 -25.70
N LEU A 475 -33.89 -1.81 -26.66
CA LEU A 475 -34.72 -1.70 -27.87
C LEU A 475 -33.99 -2.10 -29.16
N LEU A 476 -32.78 -2.63 -29.05
CA LEU A 476 -31.99 -3.18 -30.14
C LEU A 476 -31.32 -4.48 -29.67
N ASP A 477 -32.15 -5.49 -29.41
CA ASP A 477 -31.89 -6.90 -29.68
C ASP A 477 -33.24 -7.65 -29.75
#